data_AF-A0A822DGM6-F1
#
_entry.id   AF-A0A822DGM6-F1
#
_cell.length_a   1.000
_cell.length_b   1.000
_cell.length_c   1.000
_cell.angle_alpha   90.00
_cell.angle_beta   90.00
_cell.angle_gamma   90.00
#
_symmetry.space_group_name_H-M   'P 1'
#
loop_
_entity.id
_entity.type
_entity.pdbx_description
1 polymer ?
#
loop_
_entity_poly.entity_id
_entity_poly.type
_entity_poly.pdbx_seq_one_letter_code
_entity_poly.pdbx_strand_id
1 'polypeptide(L)'
;LLSHRYGSRPIPAQIRASLFDLLKETVLNEQNENHDAELLTQWYRLDTNCMPPAYVLQNISSIIPHFISKNTDEVKQADKEWKDINNRIRLCLRQAAETCLQRGQITEPDYDNFFISAKDANERTLCFLREIVDIQNHLSDEKVRKYIDISSETVIDQEAEKLLDRLKNVRIPAVLKSQNIFKYKLHWSSNGINRQEHSQYIEEFNNDFYTAMKEQIDRCGQSRYTIGSDSLQHEVLEHAIQCKTYVA
;
A
#
# COMPACT_ATOMS: atom_id res chain seq x y z
N LEU A 1 8.03 -6.39 6.02
CA LEU A 1 9.01 -5.64 6.83
C LEU A 1 8.87 -4.16 6.49
N LEU A 2 8.46 -3.34 7.45
CA LEU A 2 8.31 -1.90 7.33
C LEU A 2 9.45 -1.22 8.10
N SER A 3 10.01 -0.14 7.56
CA SER A 3 11.10 0.60 8.20
C SER A 3 10.82 2.10 8.18
N HIS A 4 11.68 2.92 7.58
CA HIS A 4 11.52 4.39 7.51
C HIS A 4 10.97 4.91 6.17
N ARG A 5 10.61 3.98 5.27
CA ARG A 5 10.03 4.30 3.97
C ARG A 5 8.55 3.93 3.98
N TYR A 6 7.71 4.93 3.72
CA TYR A 6 6.29 4.71 3.44
C TYR A 6 6.10 4.10 2.04
N GLY A 7 6.88 4.57 1.06
CA GLY A 7 6.88 4.05 -0.30
C GLY A 7 5.95 4.80 -1.25
N SER A 8 5.87 4.31 -2.49
CA SER A 8 5.10 4.95 -3.55
C SER A 8 3.60 4.94 -3.25
N ARG A 9 2.96 6.04 -3.62
CA ARG A 9 1.52 6.27 -3.47
C ARG A 9 1.00 6.59 -4.87
N PRO A 10 0.72 5.56 -5.69
CA PRO A 10 0.36 5.75 -7.08
C PRO A 10 -1.00 6.45 -7.18
N ILE A 11 -1.22 7.16 -8.29
CA ILE A 11 -2.56 7.66 -8.59
C ILE A 11 -3.53 6.48 -8.78
N PRO A 12 -4.79 6.58 -8.33
CA PRO A 12 -5.74 5.49 -8.45
C PRO A 12 -6.02 5.14 -9.92
N ALA A 13 -6.02 3.86 -10.27
CA ALA A 13 -6.40 3.45 -11.63
C ALA A 13 -7.87 3.75 -11.95
N GLN A 14 -8.72 3.78 -10.91
CA GLN A 14 -10.15 4.05 -11.02
C GLN A 14 -10.61 4.92 -9.85
N ILE A 15 -11.48 5.87 -10.14
CA ILE A 15 -12.11 6.74 -9.15
C ILE A 15 -13.61 6.74 -9.44
N ARG A 16 -14.44 6.42 -8.44
CA ARG A 16 -15.90 6.44 -8.55
C ARG A 16 -16.38 7.80 -9.07
N ALA A 17 -17.33 7.80 -10.00
CA ALA A 17 -17.70 9.00 -10.77
C ALA A 17 -18.06 10.20 -9.90
N SER A 18 -18.95 9.99 -8.93
CA SER A 18 -19.35 11.03 -7.98
C SER A 18 -18.18 11.63 -7.19
N LEU A 19 -17.17 10.82 -6.87
CA LEU A 19 -15.97 11.29 -6.16
C LEU A 19 -15.06 12.08 -7.10
N PHE A 20 -14.86 11.59 -8.33
CA PHE A 20 -14.03 12.28 -9.32
C PHE A 20 -14.61 13.66 -9.68
N ASP A 21 -15.92 13.75 -9.91
CA ASP A 21 -16.58 15.01 -10.24
C ASP A 21 -16.45 16.05 -9.11
N LEU A 22 -16.62 15.61 -7.87
CA LEU A 22 -16.42 16.46 -6.68
C LEU A 22 -14.96 16.95 -6.56
N LEU A 23 -13.99 16.07 -6.78
CA LEU A 23 -12.57 16.44 -6.74
C LEU A 23 -12.24 17.45 -7.85
N LYS A 24 -12.75 17.22 -9.07
CA LYS A 24 -12.57 18.12 -10.20
C LYS A 24 -13.17 19.50 -9.93
N GLU A 25 -14.40 19.55 -9.40
CA GLU A 25 -15.04 20.81 -8.98
C GLU A 25 -14.20 21.55 -7.93
N THR A 26 -13.65 20.81 -6.98
CA THR A 26 -12.77 21.38 -5.95
C THR A 26 -11.50 21.98 -6.56
N VAL A 27 -10.86 21.29 -7.50
CA VAL A 27 -9.69 21.82 -8.22
C VAL A 27 -10.03 23.11 -8.98
N LEU A 28 -11.17 23.13 -9.69
CA LEU A 28 -11.62 24.31 -10.43
C LEU A 28 -11.84 25.53 -9.51
N ASN A 29 -12.42 25.30 -8.33
CA ASN A 29 -12.77 26.37 -7.40
C ASN A 29 -11.57 26.90 -6.60
N GLU A 30 -10.56 26.08 -6.31
CA GLU A 30 -9.45 26.48 -5.45
C GLU A 30 -8.20 26.95 -6.19
N GLN A 31 -7.91 26.42 -7.39
CA GLN A 31 -6.61 26.62 -8.01
C GLN A 31 -6.52 27.79 -9.00
N ASN A 32 -7.63 28.48 -9.31
CA ASN A 32 -7.70 29.57 -10.32
C ASN A 32 -7.13 29.22 -11.71
N GLU A 33 -6.68 27.98 -11.93
CA GLU A 33 -6.04 27.49 -13.13
C GLU A 33 -6.86 26.34 -13.72
N ASN A 34 -7.55 26.63 -14.82
CA ASN A 34 -8.37 25.65 -15.54
C ASN A 34 -7.55 24.43 -16.04
N HIS A 35 -6.24 24.60 -16.19
CA HIS A 35 -5.31 23.60 -16.74
C HIS A 35 -5.25 22.29 -15.93
N ASP A 36 -5.38 22.34 -14.60
CA ASP A 36 -5.31 21.12 -13.78
C ASP A 36 -6.57 20.26 -13.89
N ALA A 37 -7.75 20.89 -13.96
CA ALA A 37 -9.00 20.18 -14.19
C ALA A 37 -9.09 19.60 -15.61
N GLU A 38 -8.53 20.29 -16.59
CA GLU A 38 -8.35 19.79 -17.96
C GLU A 38 -7.42 18.57 -17.99
N LEU A 39 -6.29 18.63 -17.27
CA LEU A 39 -5.35 17.52 -17.16
C LEU A 39 -6.02 16.27 -16.55
N LEU A 40 -6.81 16.43 -15.49
CA LEU A 40 -7.58 15.32 -14.92
C LEU A 40 -8.55 14.71 -15.95
N THR A 41 -9.23 15.54 -16.74
CA THR A 41 -10.20 15.09 -17.75
C THR A 41 -9.53 14.44 -18.97
N GLN A 42 -8.29 14.84 -19.28
CA GLN A 42 -7.49 14.22 -20.33
C GLN A 42 -7.09 12.80 -19.94
N TRP A 43 -6.65 12.61 -18.69
CA TRP A 43 -6.08 11.36 -18.20
C TRP A 43 -7.09 10.38 -17.61
N TYR A 44 -8.28 10.84 -17.22
CA TYR A 44 -9.35 9.97 -16.72
C TYR A 44 -10.59 10.06 -17.61
N ARG A 45 -11.12 8.90 -18.02
CA ARG A 45 -12.34 8.81 -18.83
C ARG A 45 -13.45 8.10 -18.08
N LEU A 46 -14.66 8.63 -18.19
CA LEU A 46 -15.84 8.01 -17.60
C LEU A 46 -16.14 6.69 -18.31
N ASP A 47 -16.16 5.61 -17.54
CA ASP A 47 -16.69 4.31 -17.93
C ASP A 47 -18.05 4.10 -17.26
N THR A 48 -19.11 4.19 -18.05
CA THR A 48 -20.49 3.95 -17.62
C THR A 48 -20.85 2.47 -17.59
N ASN A 49 -19.98 1.58 -18.06
CA ASN A 49 -20.18 0.13 -17.95
C ASN A 49 -19.79 -0.40 -16.57
N CYS A 50 -18.98 0.35 -15.82
CA CYS A 50 -18.73 0.08 -14.42
C CYS A 50 -19.98 0.36 -13.57
N MET A 51 -20.23 -0.49 -12.57
CA MET A 51 -21.33 -0.31 -11.61
C MET A 51 -20.77 -0.26 -10.17
N PRO A 52 -20.72 0.91 -9.52
CA PRO A 52 -21.13 2.23 -10.01
C PRO A 52 -20.19 2.79 -11.09
N PRO A 53 -20.64 3.77 -11.90
CA PRO A 53 -19.79 4.41 -12.91
C PRO A 53 -18.49 4.96 -12.30
N ALA A 54 -17.41 4.87 -13.06
CA ALA A 54 -16.09 5.27 -12.60
C ALA A 54 -15.27 5.96 -13.69
N TYR A 55 -14.43 6.89 -13.29
CA TYR A 55 -13.39 7.46 -14.13
C TYR A 55 -12.16 6.56 -14.09
N VAL A 56 -11.72 6.10 -15.25
CA VAL A 56 -10.61 5.17 -15.43
C VAL A 56 -9.40 5.89 -16.00
N LEU A 57 -8.24 5.70 -15.37
CA LEU A 57 -6.96 6.23 -15.84
C LEU A 57 -6.61 5.63 -17.20
N GLN A 58 -6.29 6.48 -18.16
CA GLN A 58 -5.93 6.08 -19.52
C GLN A 58 -4.51 5.52 -19.59
N ASN A 59 -4.28 4.62 -20.55
CA ASN A 59 -2.94 4.11 -20.81
C ASN A 59 -2.01 5.26 -21.22
N ILE A 60 -0.80 5.31 -20.64
CA ILE A 60 0.21 6.32 -20.94
C ILE A 60 0.43 6.45 -22.46
N SER A 61 0.51 5.34 -23.19
CA SER A 61 0.75 5.36 -24.64
C SER A 61 -0.41 5.90 -25.48
N SER A 62 -1.61 6.01 -24.90
CA SER A 62 -2.76 6.61 -25.59
C SER A 62 -2.67 8.14 -25.66
N ILE A 63 -1.92 8.74 -24.74
CA ILE A 63 -1.75 10.20 -24.64
C ILE A 63 -0.30 10.61 -25.00
N ILE A 64 0.68 9.77 -24.66
CA ILE A 64 2.11 9.95 -24.96
C ILE A 64 2.56 8.81 -25.88
N PRO A 65 2.39 8.92 -27.22
CA PRO A 65 2.63 7.81 -28.15
C PRO A 65 4.06 7.25 -28.11
N HIS A 66 5.04 8.12 -27.86
CA HIS A 66 6.46 7.77 -27.83
C HIS A 66 6.89 6.94 -26.60
N PHE A 67 5.97 6.70 -25.66
CA PHE A 67 6.25 5.89 -24.47
C PHE A 67 6.54 4.41 -24.78
N ILE A 68 6.07 3.91 -25.94
CA ILE A 68 6.35 2.53 -26.43
C ILE A 68 7.22 2.58 -27.70
N SER A 69 7.97 3.67 -27.90
CA SER A 69 8.87 3.77 -29.06
C SER A 69 10.02 2.75 -28.96
N LYS A 70 10.55 2.34 -30.12
CA LYS A 70 11.81 1.57 -30.18
C LYS A 70 13.04 2.47 -29.99
N ASN A 71 12.86 3.78 -30.06
CA ASN A 71 13.92 4.76 -29.87
C ASN A 71 14.10 5.06 -28.38
N THR A 72 15.28 4.74 -27.86
CA THR A 72 15.63 4.90 -26.44
C THR A 72 15.50 6.34 -25.95
N ASP A 73 15.83 7.34 -26.77
CA ASP A 73 15.80 8.74 -26.33
C ASP A 73 14.38 9.31 -26.32
N GLU A 74 13.53 8.89 -27.26
CA GLU A 74 12.10 9.17 -27.24
C GLU A 74 11.43 8.58 -26.00
N VAL A 75 11.75 7.34 -25.64
CA VAL A 75 11.21 6.68 -24.44
C VAL A 75 11.66 7.41 -23.16
N LYS A 76 12.92 7.83 -23.07
CA LYS A 76 13.41 8.61 -21.91
C LYS A 76 12.68 9.94 -21.77
N GLN A 77 12.47 10.65 -22.88
CA GLN A 77 11.76 11.91 -22.87
C GLN A 77 10.29 11.72 -22.48
N ALA A 78 9.63 10.70 -23.05
CA ALA A 78 8.27 10.32 -22.70
C ALA A 78 8.13 9.89 -21.23
N ASP A 79 9.11 9.17 -20.67
CA ASP A 79 9.14 8.78 -19.26
C ASP A 79 9.29 9.99 -18.33
N LYS A 80 10.14 10.97 -18.71
CA LYS A 80 10.25 12.23 -17.98
C LYS A 80 8.94 13.01 -18.00
N GLU A 81 8.33 13.16 -19.17
CA GLU A 81 7.04 13.82 -19.35
C GLU A 81 5.94 13.15 -18.51
N TRP A 82 5.87 11.82 -18.56
CA TRP A 82 4.93 11.05 -17.74
C TRP A 82 5.16 11.26 -16.25
N LYS A 83 6.41 11.26 -15.77
CA LYS A 83 6.72 11.50 -14.35
C LYS A 83 6.24 12.88 -13.90
N ASP A 84 6.44 13.91 -14.72
CA ASP A 84 6.02 15.27 -14.41
C ASP A 84 4.48 15.37 -14.37
N ILE A 85 3.79 14.81 -15.36
CA ILE A 85 2.32 14.75 -15.42
C ILE A 85 1.75 13.95 -14.26
N ASN A 86 2.28 12.75 -13.98
CA ASN A 86 1.83 11.89 -12.91
C ASN A 86 2.00 12.57 -11.54
N ASN A 87 3.10 13.30 -11.34
CA ASN A 87 3.30 14.09 -10.13
C ASN A 87 2.25 15.21 -10.01
N ARG A 88 1.95 15.92 -11.10
CA ARG A 88 0.94 16.98 -11.13
C ARG A 88 -0.46 16.45 -10.81
N ILE A 89 -0.91 15.41 -11.52
CA ILE A 89 -2.19 14.73 -11.26
C ILE A 89 -2.29 14.27 -9.81
N ARG A 90 -1.22 13.65 -9.28
CA ARG A 90 -1.18 13.18 -7.89
C ARG A 90 -1.36 14.32 -6.91
N LEU A 91 -0.67 15.44 -7.10
CA LEU A 91 -0.78 16.61 -6.22
C LEU A 91 -2.19 17.20 -6.25
N CYS A 92 -2.76 17.39 -7.45
CA CYS A 92 -4.12 17.93 -7.59
C CYS A 92 -5.17 17.05 -6.89
N LEU A 93 -5.14 15.74 -7.13
CA LEU A 93 -6.09 14.81 -6.51
C LEU A 93 -5.97 14.81 -4.98
N ARG A 94 -4.75 14.89 -4.45
CA ARG A 94 -4.49 14.89 -3.01
C ARG A 94 -4.94 16.17 -2.32
N GLN A 95 -4.62 17.31 -2.91
CA GLN A 95 -5.05 18.61 -2.40
C GLN A 95 -6.58 18.69 -2.41
N ALA A 96 -7.22 18.31 -3.52
CA ALA A 96 -8.67 18.26 -3.60
C ALA A 96 -9.29 17.29 -2.58
N ALA A 97 -8.69 16.12 -2.38
CA ALA A 97 -9.18 15.15 -1.40
C ALA A 97 -9.02 15.66 0.04
N GLU A 98 -7.92 16.32 0.37
CA GLU A 98 -7.70 16.94 1.67
C GLU A 98 -8.73 18.04 1.95
N THR A 99 -8.95 18.95 0.99
CA THR A 99 -10.00 19.96 1.05
C THR A 99 -11.38 19.33 1.24
N CYS A 100 -11.73 18.33 0.43
CA CYS A 100 -13.04 17.67 0.53
C CYS A 100 -13.23 16.98 1.88
N LEU A 101 -12.18 16.38 2.45
CA LEU A 101 -12.24 15.73 3.76
C LEU A 101 -12.45 16.78 4.87
N GLN A 102 -11.71 17.91 4.82
CA GLN A 102 -11.88 19.01 5.78
C GLN A 102 -13.28 19.62 5.73
N ARG A 103 -13.91 19.64 4.55
CA ARG A 103 -15.30 20.09 4.34
C ARG A 103 -16.35 19.02 4.69
N GLY A 104 -15.95 17.81 5.04
CA GLY A 104 -16.85 16.69 5.32
C GLY A 104 -17.61 16.16 4.09
N GLN A 105 -17.11 16.43 2.88
CA GLN A 105 -17.74 16.03 1.61
C GLN A 105 -17.36 14.61 1.18
N ILE A 106 -16.25 14.07 1.70
CA ILE A 106 -15.79 12.70 1.49
C ILE A 106 -15.51 12.01 2.81
N THR A 107 -15.48 10.68 2.76
CA THR A 107 -15.19 9.83 3.92
C THR A 107 -13.68 9.54 4.05
N GLU A 108 -13.21 9.11 5.23
CA GLU A 108 -11.82 8.64 5.40
C GLU A 108 -11.44 7.51 4.41
N PRO A 109 -12.28 6.50 4.14
CA PRO A 109 -12.01 5.52 3.08
C PRO A 109 -11.84 6.11 1.68
N ASP A 110 -12.56 7.19 1.35
CA ASP A 110 -12.41 7.88 0.07
C ASP A 110 -11.09 8.66 0.01
N TYR A 111 -10.73 9.34 1.10
CA TYR A 111 -9.45 10.01 1.27
C TYR A 111 -8.29 9.00 1.15
N ASP A 112 -8.40 7.86 1.82
CA ASP A 112 -7.40 6.80 1.85
C ASP A 112 -6.98 6.30 0.46
N ASN A 113 -7.85 6.39 -0.54
CA ASN A 113 -7.55 6.02 -1.92
C ASN A 113 -6.33 6.76 -2.50
N PHE A 114 -6.02 7.96 -2.00
CA PHE A 114 -4.97 8.83 -2.54
C PHE A 114 -3.67 8.81 -1.71
N PHE A 115 -3.75 8.30 -0.48
CA PHE A 115 -2.67 8.40 0.51
C PHE A 115 -2.14 7.06 1.00
N ILE A 116 -2.86 5.94 0.82
CA ILE A 116 -2.44 4.61 1.29
C ILE A 116 -1.95 3.71 0.18
N SER A 117 -0.84 3.02 0.46
CA SER A 117 -0.17 2.08 -0.44
C SER A 117 -0.62 0.61 -0.29
N ALA A 118 -1.29 0.24 0.82
CA ALA A 118 -1.75 -1.13 1.07
C ALA A 118 -3.01 -1.17 1.94
N LYS A 119 -4.04 -1.92 1.52
CA LYS A 119 -5.36 -1.93 2.17
C LYS A 119 -5.78 -3.27 2.78
N ASP A 120 -5.05 -4.35 2.50
CA ASP A 120 -5.54 -5.71 2.75
C ASP A 120 -4.92 -6.39 3.98
N ALA A 121 -4.49 -5.61 4.97
CA ALA A 121 -4.04 -6.18 6.23
C ALA A 121 -5.23 -6.74 7.02
N ASN A 122 -5.06 -7.93 7.59
CA ASN A 122 -6.05 -8.56 8.47
C ASN A 122 -5.39 -9.14 9.72
N GLU A 123 -6.16 -9.69 10.63
CA GLU A 123 -5.64 -10.22 11.90
C GLU A 123 -4.60 -11.35 11.77
N ARG A 124 -4.44 -11.95 10.58
CA ARG A 124 -3.43 -12.99 10.29
C ARG A 124 -2.15 -12.42 9.68
N THR A 125 -2.14 -11.13 9.33
CA THR A 125 -0.97 -10.45 8.82
C THR A 125 0.09 -10.34 9.92
N LEU A 126 1.33 -10.71 9.59
CA LEU A 126 2.50 -10.47 10.44
C LEU A 126 3.15 -9.15 10.04
N CYS A 127 3.46 -8.31 11.02
CA CYS A 127 4.14 -7.04 10.82
C CYS A 127 5.51 -7.06 11.51
N PHE A 128 6.55 -6.83 10.73
CA PHE A 128 7.91 -6.67 11.23
C PHE A 128 8.31 -5.22 11.02
N LEU A 129 8.66 -4.53 12.09
CA LEU A 129 9.04 -3.12 12.13
C LEU A 129 10.53 -3.01 12.43
N ARG A 130 11.27 -2.34 11.56
CA ARG A 130 12.68 -2.02 11.77
C ARG A 130 12.86 -0.52 11.96
N GLU A 131 13.40 -0.14 13.11
CA GLU A 131 13.79 1.22 13.45
C GLU A 131 15.33 1.34 13.36
N ILE A 132 15.79 2.14 12.38
CA ILE A 132 17.18 2.58 12.30
C ILE A 132 17.27 3.90 13.08
N VAL A 133 17.83 3.87 14.28
CA VAL A 133 17.72 4.95 15.28
C VAL A 133 18.35 6.25 14.79
N ASP A 134 19.46 6.15 14.08
CA ASP A 134 20.30 7.26 13.63
C ASP A 134 20.16 7.55 12.14
N ILE A 135 19.11 7.06 11.46
CA ILE A 135 18.97 7.18 9.99
C ILE A 135 19.04 8.62 9.48
N GLN A 136 18.53 9.59 10.27
CA GLN A 136 18.54 11.00 9.91
C GLN A 136 19.97 11.61 9.91
N ASN A 137 20.92 10.96 10.58
CA ASN A 137 22.32 11.40 10.58
C ASN A 137 23.08 10.95 9.33
N HIS A 138 22.49 10.08 8.51
CA HIS A 138 23.15 9.43 7.37
C HIS A 138 22.50 9.77 6.02
N LEU A 139 21.73 10.86 5.93
CA LEU A 139 20.99 11.25 4.71
C LEU A 139 21.90 11.48 3.49
N SER A 140 23.18 11.76 3.70
CA SER A 140 24.19 11.91 2.63
C SER A 140 24.63 10.58 2.00
N ASP A 141 24.40 9.43 2.66
CA ASP A 141 24.70 8.11 2.10
C ASP A 141 23.63 7.73 1.09
N GLU A 142 24.02 7.49 -0.17
CA GLU A 142 23.10 7.11 -1.24
C GLU A 142 22.29 5.85 -0.92
N LYS A 143 22.83 4.93 -0.12
CA LYS A 143 22.14 3.70 0.27
C LYS A 143 20.96 3.97 1.21
N VAL A 144 20.99 5.06 1.98
CA VAL A 144 19.91 5.46 2.90
C VAL A 144 18.61 5.75 2.14
N ARG A 145 18.70 6.24 0.89
CA ARG A 145 17.54 6.51 0.02
C ARG A 145 16.65 5.27 -0.26
N LYS A 146 17.16 4.06 0.00
CA LYS A 146 16.35 2.83 -0.08
C LYS A 146 15.45 2.63 1.14
N TYR A 147 15.75 3.29 2.25
CA TYR A 147 15.17 3.05 3.58
C TYR A 147 14.30 4.18 4.09
N ILE A 148 14.41 5.39 3.54
CA ILE A 148 13.63 6.59 3.92
C ILE A 148 13.18 7.34 2.67
N ASP A 149 11.99 7.95 2.71
CA ASP A 149 11.48 8.78 1.63
C ASP A 149 12.10 10.18 1.69
N ILE A 150 12.81 10.56 0.63
CA ILE A 150 13.58 11.80 0.50
C ILE A 150 13.06 12.56 -0.73
N SER A 151 12.69 13.83 -0.57
CA SER A 151 12.10 14.68 -1.62
C SER A 151 13.13 15.38 -2.51
N SER A 152 14.31 15.72 -1.96
CA SER A 152 15.49 16.29 -2.65
C SER A 152 16.75 15.85 -1.91
N GLU A 153 17.96 16.05 -2.44
CA GLU A 153 19.21 15.35 -2.07
C GLU A 153 19.35 14.86 -0.61
N THR A 154 18.97 15.67 0.38
CA THR A 154 18.97 15.34 1.82
C THR A 154 17.70 15.78 2.59
N VAL A 155 16.61 16.14 1.92
CA VAL A 155 15.36 16.60 2.58
C VAL A 155 14.36 15.45 2.70
N ILE A 156 13.91 15.17 3.92
CA ILE A 156 12.91 14.13 4.20
C ILE A 156 11.54 14.57 3.66
N ASP A 157 10.83 13.63 3.01
CA ASP A 157 9.43 13.81 2.62
C ASP A 157 8.54 13.80 3.88
N GLN A 158 8.19 14.99 4.37
CA GLN A 158 7.39 15.17 5.59
C GLN A 158 5.97 14.58 5.48
N GLU A 159 5.38 14.54 4.27
CA GLU A 159 4.07 13.92 4.07
C GLU A 159 4.20 12.41 4.26
N ALA A 160 5.20 11.79 3.63
CA ALA A 160 5.50 10.38 3.79
C ALA A 160 5.80 10.00 5.25
N GLU A 161 6.56 10.84 5.97
CA GLU A 161 6.88 10.62 7.38
C GLU A 161 5.61 10.63 8.26
N LYS A 162 4.72 11.63 8.07
CA LYS A 162 3.44 11.69 8.79
C LYS A 162 2.55 10.49 8.50
N LEU A 163 2.46 10.07 7.23
CA LEU A 163 1.70 8.89 6.83
C LEU A 163 2.28 7.61 7.44
N LEU A 164 3.61 7.49 7.49
CA LEU A 164 4.30 6.36 8.09
C LEU A 164 4.10 6.29 9.60
N ASP A 165 4.10 7.44 10.29
CA ASP A 165 3.81 7.53 11.71
C ASP A 165 2.37 7.07 12.00
N ARG A 166 1.39 7.59 11.26
CA ARG A 166 -0.02 7.16 11.36
C ARG A 166 -0.17 5.67 11.06
N LEU A 167 0.57 5.13 10.09
CA LEU A 167 0.55 3.70 9.77
C LEU A 167 1.08 2.85 10.94
N LYS A 168 2.24 3.22 11.50
CA LYS A 168 2.92 2.48 12.58
C LYS A 168 2.16 2.55 13.89
N ASN A 169 1.64 3.71 14.25
CA ASN A 169 1.14 3.98 15.60
C ASN A 169 -0.38 3.90 15.71
N VAL A 170 -1.12 4.06 14.60
CA VAL A 170 -2.59 4.04 14.61
C VAL A 170 -3.12 2.82 13.85
N ARG A 171 -2.77 2.67 12.57
CA ARG A 171 -3.40 1.65 11.71
C ARG A 171 -2.98 0.23 12.02
N ILE A 172 -1.68 -0.01 12.15
CA ILE A 172 -1.15 -1.35 12.44
C ILE A 172 -1.70 -1.88 13.78
N PRO A 173 -1.65 -1.12 14.90
CA PRO A 173 -2.20 -1.58 16.17
C PRO A 173 -3.72 -1.72 16.20
N ALA A 174 -4.45 -0.99 15.34
CA ALA A 174 -5.91 -1.11 15.24
C ALA A 174 -6.37 -2.41 14.57
N VAL A 175 -5.53 -3.01 13.71
CA VAL A 175 -5.87 -4.23 12.96
C VAL A 175 -5.17 -5.47 13.51
N LEU A 176 -3.91 -5.34 13.95
CA LEU A 176 -3.08 -6.47 14.35
C LEU A 176 -2.99 -6.61 15.86
N LYS A 177 -3.08 -7.86 16.32
CA LYS A 177 -2.76 -8.23 17.71
C LYS A 177 -1.26 -8.01 17.96
N SER A 178 -0.91 -7.62 19.19
CA SER A 178 0.48 -7.36 19.59
C SER A 178 1.43 -8.51 19.27
N GLN A 179 0.98 -9.76 19.42
CA GLN A 179 1.75 -10.96 19.08
C GLN A 179 2.17 -11.08 17.60
N ASN A 180 1.48 -10.37 16.70
CA ASN A 180 1.81 -10.35 15.27
C ASN A 180 2.68 -9.14 14.89
N ILE A 181 3.10 -8.32 15.86
CA ILE A 181 3.89 -7.11 15.64
C ILE A 181 5.28 -7.31 16.28
N PHE A 182 6.29 -7.43 15.44
CA PHE A 182 7.68 -7.59 15.83
C PHE A 182 8.44 -6.28 15.61
N LYS A 183 9.28 -5.88 16.56
CA LYS A 183 10.00 -4.59 16.53
C LYS A 183 11.48 -4.81 16.76
N TYR A 184 12.30 -4.23 15.89
CA TYR A 184 13.75 -4.29 15.95
C TYR A 184 14.34 -2.89 15.91
N LYS A 185 15.37 -2.66 16.72
CA LYS A 185 16.14 -1.42 16.71
C LYS A 185 17.59 -1.71 16.35
N LEU A 186 18.15 -0.90 15.46
CA LEU A 186 19.57 -0.95 15.10
C LEU A 186 20.08 0.42 14.67
N HIS A 187 21.39 0.52 14.49
CA HIS A 187 22.04 1.71 13.95
C HIS A 187 22.39 1.49 12.48
N TRP A 188 22.56 2.57 11.74
CA TRP A 188 23.10 2.53 10.40
C TRP A 188 24.58 2.19 10.45
N SER A 189 25.07 1.53 9.39
CA SER A 189 26.49 1.28 9.22
C SER A 189 26.99 1.85 7.91
N SER A 190 28.32 1.96 7.77
CA SER A 190 28.96 2.52 6.56
C SER A 190 28.54 1.81 5.27
N ASN A 191 28.14 0.54 5.36
CA ASN A 191 27.68 -0.25 4.24
C ASN A 191 26.15 -0.41 4.16
N GLY A 192 25.41 0.33 4.98
CA GLY A 192 24.00 0.13 5.24
C GLY A 192 23.71 -1.20 5.94
N ILE A 193 22.47 -1.65 5.92
CA ILE A 193 22.09 -2.89 6.62
C ILE A 193 22.73 -4.10 5.92
N ASN A 194 23.62 -4.79 6.64
CA ASN A 194 24.44 -5.89 6.10
C ASN A 194 24.67 -7.01 7.13
N ARG A 195 25.05 -8.20 6.65
CA ARG A 195 25.19 -9.42 7.45
C ARG A 195 26.33 -9.38 8.48
N GLN A 196 27.40 -8.64 8.20
CA GLN A 196 28.57 -8.60 9.07
C GLN A 196 28.29 -7.77 10.33
N GLU A 197 27.74 -6.57 10.15
CA GLU A 197 27.50 -5.63 11.26
C GLU A 197 26.13 -5.84 11.92
N HIS A 198 25.19 -6.54 11.27
CA HIS A 198 23.83 -6.75 11.76
C HIS A 198 23.45 -8.24 11.85
N SER A 199 24.42 -9.13 12.02
CA SER A 199 24.20 -10.59 12.12
C SER A 199 23.17 -10.94 13.20
N GLN A 200 23.32 -10.38 14.40
CA GLN A 200 22.42 -10.63 15.53
C GLN A 200 20.97 -10.25 15.19
N TYR A 201 20.74 -9.06 14.64
CA TYR A 201 19.41 -8.63 14.19
C TYR A 201 18.84 -9.55 13.11
N ILE A 202 19.66 -9.95 12.14
CA ILE A 202 19.22 -10.80 11.03
C ILE A 202 18.85 -12.20 11.54
N GLU A 203 19.61 -12.75 12.47
CA GLU A 203 19.32 -14.04 13.10
C GLU A 203 18.04 -14.00 13.92
N GLU A 204 17.86 -12.96 14.75
CA GLU A 204 16.63 -12.74 15.52
C GLU A 204 15.41 -12.61 14.59
N PHE A 205 15.48 -11.73 13.59
CA PHE A 205 14.42 -11.55 12.60
C PHE A 205 14.06 -12.85 11.88
N ASN A 206 15.07 -13.64 11.46
CA ASN A 206 14.82 -14.90 10.76
C ASN A 206 14.13 -15.92 11.67
N ASN A 207 14.55 -16.02 12.93
CA ASN A 207 13.94 -16.93 13.91
C ASN A 207 12.50 -16.53 14.22
N ASP A 208 12.23 -15.24 14.45
CA ASP A 208 10.89 -14.72 14.69
C ASP A 208 9.99 -14.95 13.48
N PHE A 209 10.50 -14.64 12.27
CA PHE A 209 9.77 -14.86 11.03
C PHE A 209 9.40 -16.33 10.85
N TYR A 210 10.36 -17.23 11.00
CA TYR A 210 10.14 -18.67 10.87
C TYR A 210 9.10 -19.17 11.88
N THR A 211 9.26 -18.79 13.15
CA THR A 211 8.39 -19.22 14.25
C THR A 211 6.96 -18.70 14.05
N ALA A 212 6.81 -17.40 13.79
CA ALA A 212 5.51 -16.78 13.58
C ALA A 212 4.79 -17.34 12.36
N MET A 213 5.51 -17.61 11.26
CA MET A 213 4.93 -18.25 10.07
C MET A 213 4.46 -19.67 10.36
N LYS A 214 5.26 -20.47 11.06
CA LYS A 214 4.90 -21.84 11.45
C LYS A 214 3.64 -21.85 12.32
N GLU A 215 3.58 -20.98 13.34
CA GLU A 215 2.39 -20.85 14.17
C GLU A 215 1.14 -20.41 13.40
N GLN A 216 1.28 -19.50 12.43
CA GLN A 216 0.17 -19.09 11.57
C GLN A 216 -0.37 -20.27 10.76
N ILE A 217 0.52 -21.10 10.20
CA ILE A 217 0.13 -22.30 9.46
C ILE A 217 -0.56 -23.31 10.38
N ASP A 218 0.01 -23.58 11.56
CA ASP A 218 -0.56 -24.52 12.54
C ASP A 218 -1.96 -24.07 13.00
N ARG A 219 -2.14 -22.78 13.30
CA ARG A 219 -3.46 -22.19 13.63
C ARG A 219 -4.45 -22.34 12.48
N CYS A 220 -4.03 -22.09 11.25
CA CYS A 220 -4.88 -22.26 10.07
C CYS A 220 -5.27 -23.74 9.89
N GLY A 221 -4.34 -24.67 10.06
CA GLY A 221 -4.59 -26.11 10.01
C GLY A 221 -5.61 -26.56 11.05
N GLN A 222 -5.43 -26.17 12.32
CA GLN A 222 -6.33 -26.50 13.42
C GLN A 222 -7.75 -25.95 13.21
N SER A 223 -7.89 -24.73 12.65
CA SER A 223 -9.20 -24.15 12.31
C SER A 223 -9.96 -24.95 11.24
N ARG A 224 -9.24 -25.62 10.33
CA ARG A 224 -9.84 -26.49 9.31
C ARG A 224 -10.27 -27.83 9.89
N TYR A 225 -9.55 -28.37 10.87
CA TYR A 225 -9.95 -29.59 11.57
C TYR A 225 -11.18 -29.38 12.47
N THR A 226 -11.41 -28.19 13.01
CA THR A 226 -12.60 -27.88 13.83
C THR A 226 -13.88 -27.82 13.01
N ILE A 227 -13.79 -27.48 11.72
CA ILE A 227 -14.91 -27.63 10.75
C ILE A 227 -15.26 -29.12 10.53
N GLY A 228 -14.39 -30.04 10.96
CA GLY A 228 -14.65 -31.48 11.00
C GLY A 228 -15.64 -31.95 12.08
N SER A 229 -16.18 -31.02 12.88
CA SER A 229 -17.27 -31.29 13.84
C SER A 229 -18.64 -30.88 13.30
N ASP A 230 -18.76 -30.75 11.98
CA ASP A 230 -20.04 -30.48 11.32
C ASP A 230 -20.99 -31.67 11.56
N SER A 231 -22.18 -31.39 12.08
CA SER A 231 -23.20 -32.41 12.37
C SER A 231 -23.48 -33.32 11.17
N LEU A 232 -23.37 -32.76 9.95
CA LEU A 232 -23.51 -33.48 8.70
C LEU A 232 -22.37 -34.51 8.47
N GLN A 233 -21.13 -34.18 8.83
CA GLN A 233 -20.01 -35.13 8.71
C GLN A 233 -20.14 -36.25 9.74
N HIS A 234 -20.62 -35.93 10.95
CA HIS A 234 -20.94 -36.93 11.96
C HIS A 234 -22.05 -37.87 11.48
N GLU A 235 -23.14 -37.33 10.94
CA GLU A 235 -24.26 -38.10 10.37
C GLU A 235 -23.79 -39.01 9.22
N VAL A 236 -22.99 -38.49 8.28
CA VAL A 236 -22.46 -39.29 7.17
C VAL A 236 -21.58 -40.44 7.67
N LEU A 237 -20.75 -40.20 8.70
CA LEU A 237 -19.92 -41.24 9.31
C LEU A 237 -20.76 -42.27 10.06
N GLU A 238 -21.77 -41.86 10.83
CA GLU A 238 -22.69 -42.78 11.51
C GLU A 238 -23.47 -43.64 10.52
N HIS A 239 -23.99 -43.05 9.45
CA HIS A 239 -24.67 -43.79 8.37
C HIS A 239 -23.72 -44.78 7.70
N ALA A 240 -22.48 -44.39 7.40
CA ALA A 240 -21.49 -45.30 6.81
C ALA A 240 -21.13 -46.48 7.72
N ILE A 241 -21.10 -46.26 9.05
CA ILE A 241 -20.88 -47.30 10.05
C ILE A 241 -22.09 -48.24 10.13
N GLN A 242 -23.31 -47.69 10.18
CA GLN A 242 -24.54 -48.48 10.19
C GLN A 242 -24.71 -49.32 8.92
N CYS A 243 -24.34 -48.79 7.75
CA CYS A 243 -24.36 -49.56 6.50
C CYS A 243 -23.40 -50.74 6.52
N LYS A 244 -22.30 -50.70 7.29
CA LYS A 244 -21.37 -51.84 7.43
C LYS A 244 -21.89 -52.88 8.41
N THR A 245 -22.62 -52.49 9.45
CA THR A 245 -23.19 -53.44 10.42
C THR A 245 -24.43 -54.17 9.89
N TYR A 246 -25.09 -53.65 8.86
CA TYR A 246 -26.24 -54.28 8.19
C TYR A 246 -25.88 -55.25 7.04
N VAL A 247 -24.60 -55.44 6.72
CA VAL A 247 -24.11 -56.38 5.68
C VAL A 247 -23.52 -57.67 6.28
N ALA A 248 -23.91 -58.00 7.53
CA ALA A 248 -23.57 -59.28 8.18
C ALA A 248 -24.81 -60.16 8.37
#